data_AF-A0A1V6FG19-F1
#
_entry.id   AF-A0A1V6FG19-F1
#
_cell.length_a   1.000
_cell.length_b   1.000
_cell.length_c   1.000
_cell.angle_alpha   90.00
_cell.angle_beta   90.00
_cell.angle_gamma   90.00
#
_symmetry.space_group_name_H-M   'P 1'
#
loop_
_entity.id
_entity.type
_entity.pdbx_description
1 polymer ?
#
loop_
_entity_poly.entity_id
_entity_poly.type
_entity_poly.pdbx_seq_one_letter_code
_entity_poly.pdbx_strand_id
1 'polypeptide(L)'
;MGGREVGGMANLLSGHRDLANPAHRAEVAALWGVPSVPDKPGKTAVEMFQAAADGEIKALWITCTNPAQSLPDQATVRRALQRAEFVVVQEAFATAATCDYADLLLPATTWGEKEGTVTNSERRISRVRAAVAPPKAEGSADAPRHDWQIAVDFARRLERLLSARPAPVAEPFDGAQDRPGPALPVKGLFPYSTPESLWNEHRESTRGRDLDISGLSYAMLDAAPQQWPLKQGESAGRARLYEDGVFPTADGRARFAAAAYESVAEPRDARYPFSLTTGRLRDHWHGMTRTGTLGRLFGHVAEPAVQLHPQDMARRGLKDGDLVHVTSRRGSIVLPVQACGEVAPSQAFIAMHWGPEYLSGRGSSGEPLAGVNALTIPAFCPVSKQPELKHAAVKILKAELPWSLLGVAWLPEGEALAAREALRALMPQFSFASCVPFSSPAPVDAPPDATRTGLLFRAAADYAPDPALLSRIERWLGLAGDEALQYADPTKGQRRTMKLVRTGSAARLDGFLLAGDTSAEAWIKTLLQDSLPAQSYGRLLLVPGSKAPVEVADAAKQRGRQVCTCFNVTDIAISGCLADCRGSDDSRLAALQASLKCGTNCGSCIPELKRLVRATAATAAAA
;
A
#
# COMPACT_ATOMS: atom_id res chain seq x y z
N MET A 1 -15.28 6.74 4.31
CA MET A 1 -15.67 7.89 5.14
C MET A 1 -16.18 7.47 6.52
N GLY A 2 -16.70 6.25 6.66
CA GLY A 2 -17.23 5.71 7.92
C GLY A 2 -16.37 5.89 9.17
N GLY A 3 -15.03 5.82 9.06
CA GLY A 3 -14.14 6.03 10.21
C GLY A 3 -14.34 7.37 10.93
N ARG A 4 -14.66 8.46 10.21
CA ARG A 4 -14.95 9.76 10.84
C ARG A 4 -16.35 9.81 11.45
N GLU A 5 -17.30 9.17 10.78
CA GLU A 5 -18.71 9.08 11.19
C GLU A 5 -18.82 8.42 12.59
N VAL A 6 -17.99 7.39 12.85
CA VAL A 6 -17.93 6.66 14.12
C VAL A 6 -17.02 7.28 15.19
N GLY A 7 -16.43 8.47 14.94
CA GLY A 7 -15.55 9.15 15.91
C GLY A 7 -14.08 8.70 15.90
N GLY A 8 -13.57 8.19 14.78
CA GLY A 8 -12.19 7.76 14.62
C GLY A 8 -11.14 8.88 14.49
N MET A 9 -11.35 10.03 15.14
CA MET A 9 -10.38 11.13 15.21
C MET A 9 -10.19 11.58 16.65
N ALA A 10 -8.97 11.99 17.01
CA ALA A 10 -8.62 12.35 18.38
C ALA A 10 -9.40 13.56 18.95
N ASN A 11 -10.08 14.32 18.10
CA ASN A 11 -10.85 15.52 18.41
C ASN A 11 -12.33 15.45 18.00
N LEU A 12 -12.84 14.30 17.54
CA LEU A 12 -14.22 14.15 17.08
C LEU A 12 -14.89 12.92 17.71
N LEU A 13 -16.07 13.12 18.27
CA LEU A 13 -16.93 12.06 18.79
C LEU A 13 -17.89 11.54 17.70
N SER A 14 -18.42 10.33 17.89
CA SER A 14 -19.38 9.69 16.96
C SER A 14 -20.55 10.61 16.61
N GLY A 15 -21.00 10.56 15.34
CA GLY A 15 -22.13 11.34 14.85
C GLY A 15 -21.79 12.82 14.62
N HIS A 16 -20.57 13.11 14.15
CA HIS A 16 -20.05 14.47 13.92
C HIS A 16 -20.19 15.38 15.15
N ARG A 17 -19.93 14.84 16.33
CA ARG A 17 -19.96 15.59 17.58
C ARG A 17 -18.61 16.22 17.87
N ASP A 18 -18.63 17.53 18.07
CA ASP A 18 -17.48 18.29 18.55
C ASP A 18 -17.12 17.90 19.99
N LEU A 19 -15.91 17.37 20.20
CA LEU A 19 -15.39 17.00 21.50
C LEU A 19 -15.30 18.20 22.46
N ALA A 20 -15.04 19.41 21.94
CA ALA A 20 -14.93 20.62 22.76
C ALA A 20 -16.28 21.04 23.37
N ASN A 21 -17.40 20.62 22.78
CA ASN A 21 -18.74 20.97 23.26
C ASN A 21 -19.20 20.10 24.45
N PRO A 22 -19.44 20.68 25.64
CA PRO A 22 -19.89 19.92 26.82
C PRO A 22 -21.22 19.17 26.62
N ALA A 23 -22.16 19.73 25.86
CA ALA A 23 -23.44 19.08 25.60
C ALA A 23 -23.26 17.81 24.75
N HIS A 24 -22.41 17.87 23.72
CA HIS A 24 -22.08 16.69 22.93
C HIS A 24 -21.40 15.60 23.76
N ARG A 25 -20.50 15.96 24.69
CA ARG A 25 -19.89 14.99 25.61
C ARG A 25 -20.93 14.35 26.53
N ALA A 26 -21.86 15.14 27.05
CA ALA A 26 -22.95 14.65 27.90
C ALA A 26 -23.89 13.69 27.15
N GLU A 27 -24.22 13.97 25.88
CA GLU A 27 -25.01 13.07 25.03
C GLU A 27 -24.34 11.70 24.86
N VAL A 28 -23.04 11.68 24.57
CA VAL A 28 -22.27 10.43 24.41
C VAL A 28 -22.12 9.70 25.74
N ALA A 29 -21.85 10.43 26.83
CA ALA A 29 -21.78 9.85 28.17
C ALA A 29 -23.10 9.16 28.57
N ALA A 30 -24.23 9.82 28.29
CA ALA A 30 -25.56 9.26 28.53
C ALA A 30 -25.83 8.03 27.66
N LEU A 31 -25.46 8.06 26.37
CA LEU A 31 -25.63 6.91 25.47
C LEU A 31 -24.82 5.70 25.93
N TRP A 32 -23.59 5.91 26.39
CA TRP A 32 -22.70 4.84 26.85
C TRP A 32 -22.91 4.44 28.32
N GLY A 33 -23.76 5.15 29.07
CA GLY A 33 -23.96 4.89 30.50
C GLY A 33 -22.71 5.16 31.35
N VAL A 34 -21.84 6.08 30.92
CA VAL A 34 -20.62 6.49 31.64
C VAL A 34 -20.81 7.86 32.29
N PRO A 35 -20.14 8.18 33.41
CA PRO A 35 -20.36 9.46 34.10
C PRO A 35 -19.90 10.67 33.28
N SER A 36 -18.86 10.50 32.45
CA SER A 36 -18.36 11.57 31.58
C SER A 36 -17.49 11.00 30.45
N VAL A 37 -17.30 11.82 29.42
CA VAL A 37 -16.30 11.63 28.36
C VAL A 37 -15.22 12.70 28.54
N PRO A 38 -13.92 12.38 28.36
CA PRO A 38 -12.84 13.36 28.52
C PRO A 38 -13.06 14.63 27.69
N ASP A 39 -12.69 15.78 28.25
CA ASP A 39 -12.79 17.10 27.61
C ASP A 39 -11.50 17.50 26.85
N LYS A 40 -10.37 16.90 27.21
CA LYS A 40 -9.08 17.08 26.53
C LYS A 40 -8.99 16.18 25.29
N PRO A 41 -8.79 16.74 24.08
CA PRO A 41 -8.53 15.95 22.88
C PRO A 41 -7.28 15.07 23.02
N GLY A 42 -7.32 13.90 22.39
CA GLY A 42 -6.14 13.06 22.25
C GLY A 42 -5.11 13.69 21.30
N LYS A 43 -3.90 13.14 21.28
CA LYS A 43 -2.87 13.54 20.31
C LYS A 43 -3.22 13.01 18.92
N THR A 44 -3.03 13.83 17.88
CA THR A 44 -3.19 13.36 16.49
C THR A 44 -2.04 12.45 16.07
N ALA A 45 -2.12 11.76 14.93
CA ALA A 45 -1.15 10.74 14.56
C ALA A 45 0.32 11.21 14.61
N VAL A 46 0.66 12.36 14.02
CA VAL A 46 2.05 12.87 14.05
C VAL A 46 2.47 13.23 15.48
N GLU A 47 1.60 13.92 16.22
CA GLU A 47 1.86 14.32 17.61
C GLU A 47 1.97 13.11 18.55
N MET A 48 1.18 12.06 18.32
CA MET A 48 1.17 10.82 19.09
C MET A 48 2.50 10.07 18.92
N PHE A 49 2.98 9.92 17.69
CA PHE A 49 4.27 9.27 17.45
C PHE A 49 5.45 10.11 17.94
N GLN A 50 5.37 11.45 17.88
CA GLN A 50 6.37 12.31 18.51
C GLN A 50 6.38 12.10 20.03
N ALA A 51 5.21 12.14 20.69
CA ALA A 51 5.08 11.95 22.14
C ALA A 51 5.55 10.55 22.59
N ALA A 52 5.27 9.50 21.81
CA ALA A 52 5.80 8.17 22.06
C ALA A 52 7.33 8.11 21.89
N ALA A 53 7.89 8.78 20.88
CA ALA A 53 9.34 8.89 20.71
C ALA A 53 10.02 9.66 21.85
N ASP A 54 9.31 10.59 22.48
CA ASP A 54 9.79 11.37 23.62
C ASP A 54 9.57 10.67 24.98
N GLY A 55 8.79 9.57 24.98
CA GLY A 55 8.51 8.74 26.16
C GLY A 55 7.28 9.14 26.96
N GLU A 56 6.46 10.08 26.47
CA GLU A 56 5.19 10.47 27.09
C GLU A 56 4.12 9.38 26.94
N ILE A 57 4.11 8.67 25.81
CA ILE A 57 3.20 7.57 25.53
C ILE A 57 3.95 6.25 25.69
N LYS A 58 3.46 5.41 26.60
CA LYS A 58 4.08 4.13 26.96
C LYS A 58 3.53 2.94 26.19
N ALA A 59 2.24 2.98 25.82
CA ALA A 59 1.60 1.89 25.11
C ALA A 59 0.94 2.38 23.84
N LEU A 60 1.10 1.62 22.75
CA LEU A 60 0.48 1.88 21.45
C LEU A 60 -0.34 0.67 21.06
N TRP A 61 -1.63 0.88 20.74
CA TRP A 61 -2.45 -0.14 20.08
C TRP A 61 -2.78 0.33 18.66
N ILE A 62 -2.19 -0.35 17.69
CA ILE A 62 -2.24 -0.03 16.28
C ILE A 62 -3.17 -1.03 15.59
N THR A 63 -4.27 -0.55 15.02
CA THR A 63 -5.28 -1.40 14.38
C THR A 63 -5.43 -1.06 12.91
N CYS A 64 -5.28 -2.08 12.05
CA CYS A 64 -5.49 -1.98 10.59
C CYS A 64 -4.71 -0.85 9.88
N THR A 65 -3.50 -0.56 10.35
CA THR A 65 -2.65 0.49 9.75
C THR A 65 -1.17 0.14 9.89
N ASN A 66 -0.35 0.68 8.99
CA ASN A 66 1.09 0.39 8.89
C ASN A 66 1.93 1.68 9.07
N PRO A 67 1.96 2.30 10.25
CA PRO A 67 2.63 3.59 10.48
C PRO A 67 4.13 3.55 10.21
N ALA A 68 4.82 2.44 10.47
CA ALA A 68 6.26 2.28 10.21
C ALA A 68 6.64 2.48 8.72
N GLN A 69 5.66 2.38 7.82
CA GLN A 69 5.79 2.59 6.38
C GLN A 69 4.99 3.81 5.87
N SER A 70 3.79 4.07 6.38
CA SER A 70 2.86 5.03 5.79
C SER A 70 2.92 6.45 6.35
N LEU A 71 3.47 6.65 7.55
CA LEU A 71 3.61 7.99 8.14
C LEU A 71 4.88 8.70 7.65
N PRO A 72 4.88 10.05 7.64
CA PRO A 72 6.09 10.85 7.37
C PRO A 72 7.09 10.71 8.51
N ASP A 73 8.33 11.16 8.26
CA ASP A 73 9.42 11.09 9.24
C ASP A 73 9.52 9.70 9.90
N GLN A 74 9.69 8.68 9.05
CA GLN A 74 9.73 7.28 9.48
C GLN A 74 10.78 7.03 10.57
N ALA A 75 11.85 7.82 10.65
CA ALA A 75 12.85 7.71 11.71
C ALA A 75 12.23 7.96 13.09
N THR A 76 11.44 9.03 13.24
CA THR A 76 10.72 9.34 14.49
C THR A 76 9.67 8.27 14.79
N VAL A 77 8.90 7.82 13.80
CA VAL A 77 7.88 6.78 13.99
C VAL A 77 8.50 5.46 14.46
N ARG A 78 9.62 5.04 13.87
CA ARG A 78 10.30 3.80 14.28
C ARG A 78 10.92 3.94 15.67
N ARG A 79 11.52 5.09 15.99
CA ARG A 79 12.01 5.40 17.34
C ARG A 79 10.89 5.32 18.38
N ALA A 80 9.70 5.83 18.06
CA ALA A 80 8.53 5.74 18.91
C ALA A 80 8.12 4.28 19.17
N LEU A 81 8.05 3.47 18.12
CA LEU A 81 7.71 2.05 18.21
C LEU A 81 8.75 1.26 19.03
N GLN A 82 10.03 1.59 18.91
CA GLN A 82 11.11 0.97 19.69
C GLN A 82 11.12 1.42 21.16
N ARG A 83 10.65 2.64 21.45
CA ARG A 83 10.70 3.23 22.80
C ARG A 83 9.45 2.92 23.63
N ALA A 84 8.31 2.71 22.99
CA ALA A 84 7.09 2.33 23.69
C ALA A 84 7.34 1.07 24.54
N GLU A 85 6.82 1.07 25.77
CA GLU A 85 6.92 -0.07 26.69
C GLU A 85 6.07 -1.26 26.24
N PHE A 86 5.01 -1.01 25.45
CA PHE A 86 4.17 -2.06 24.90
C PHE A 86 3.48 -1.65 23.59
N VAL A 87 3.69 -2.42 22.52
CA VAL A 87 3.11 -2.21 21.19
C VAL A 87 2.21 -3.40 20.83
N VAL A 88 0.91 -3.12 20.73
CA VAL A 88 -0.08 -4.06 20.20
C VAL A 88 -0.33 -3.75 18.73
N VAL A 89 -0.23 -4.76 17.87
CA VAL A 89 -0.58 -4.64 16.45
C VAL A 89 -1.72 -5.60 16.14
N GLN A 90 -2.83 -5.06 15.66
CA GLN A 90 -3.99 -5.82 15.22
C GLN A 90 -4.10 -5.74 13.70
N GLU A 91 -3.71 -6.82 13.04
CA GLU A 91 -3.44 -6.85 11.60
C GLU A 91 -3.74 -8.24 11.00
N ALA A 92 -4.16 -8.24 9.73
CA ALA A 92 -4.44 -9.46 8.96
C ALA A 92 -3.20 -9.96 8.21
N PHE A 93 -2.24 -9.08 7.92
CA PHE A 93 -1.02 -9.38 7.19
C PHE A 93 0.23 -9.18 8.06
N ALA A 94 0.84 -10.29 8.49
CA ALA A 94 2.07 -10.26 9.28
C ALA A 94 3.27 -9.58 8.57
N THR A 95 3.17 -9.38 7.25
CA THR A 95 4.21 -8.75 6.41
C THR A 95 4.21 -7.22 6.45
N ALA A 96 3.26 -6.58 7.13
CA ALA A 96 3.28 -5.14 7.33
C ALA A 96 4.51 -4.72 8.15
N ALA A 97 5.25 -3.70 7.73
CA ALA A 97 6.46 -3.24 8.42
C ALA A 97 6.26 -2.89 9.91
N THR A 98 5.04 -2.52 10.31
CA THR A 98 4.74 -2.21 11.73
C THR A 98 4.72 -3.46 12.61
N CYS A 99 4.43 -4.64 12.05
CA CYS A 99 4.44 -5.90 12.78
C CYS A 99 5.83 -6.25 13.34
N ASP A 100 6.91 -5.77 12.70
CA ASP A 100 8.29 -5.97 13.16
C ASP A 100 8.57 -5.31 14.53
N TYR A 101 7.68 -4.45 15.01
CA TYR A 101 7.78 -3.73 16.29
C TYR A 101 6.72 -4.16 17.31
N ALA A 102 5.91 -5.19 17.02
CA ALA A 102 4.84 -5.61 17.91
C ALA A 102 5.36 -6.46 19.08
N ASP A 103 5.01 -6.10 20.31
CA ASP A 103 5.14 -6.99 21.47
C ASP A 103 3.98 -8.01 21.51
N LEU A 104 2.81 -7.61 21.01
CA LEU A 104 1.64 -8.47 20.87
C LEU A 104 1.00 -8.29 19.49
N LEU A 105 1.03 -9.35 18.69
CA LEU A 105 0.29 -9.43 17.43
C LEU A 105 -1.08 -10.08 17.67
N LEU A 106 -2.15 -9.41 17.22
CA LEU A 106 -3.53 -9.89 17.29
C LEU A 106 -4.04 -10.17 15.87
N PRO A 107 -4.07 -11.43 15.42
CA PRO A 107 -4.53 -11.78 14.07
C PRO A 107 -5.98 -11.38 13.85
N ALA A 108 -6.18 -10.44 12.94
CA ALA A 108 -7.50 -9.96 12.55
C ALA A 108 -7.91 -10.59 11.21
N THR A 109 -9.22 -10.80 11.04
CA THR A 109 -9.80 -11.19 9.75
C THR A 109 -9.60 -10.08 8.69
N THR A 110 -9.71 -10.40 7.40
CA THR A 110 -9.65 -9.41 6.30
C THR A 110 -11.04 -9.13 5.69
N TRP A 111 -11.12 -8.21 4.72
CA TRP A 111 -12.39 -7.75 4.12
C TRP A 111 -13.32 -8.88 3.65
N GLY A 112 -12.78 -9.89 2.95
CA GLY A 112 -13.57 -11.00 2.41
C GLY A 112 -14.08 -12.00 3.46
N GLU A 113 -13.58 -11.91 4.68
CA GLU A 113 -13.90 -12.82 5.79
C GLU A 113 -14.88 -12.19 6.79
N LYS A 114 -15.16 -10.89 6.63
CA LYS A 114 -15.94 -10.09 7.58
C LYS A 114 -17.33 -9.80 7.06
N GLU A 115 -18.20 -9.49 8.01
CA GLU A 115 -19.47 -8.84 7.74
C GLU A 115 -19.53 -7.48 8.44
N GLY A 116 -20.34 -6.57 7.89
CA GLY A 116 -20.61 -5.27 8.48
C GLY A 116 -21.17 -4.29 7.45
N THR A 117 -20.76 -3.03 7.55
CA THR A 117 -21.10 -1.99 6.58
C THR A 117 -19.87 -1.17 6.19
N VAL A 118 -19.92 -0.56 5.02
CA VAL A 118 -18.88 0.40 4.55
C VAL A 118 -19.56 1.66 4.02
N THR A 119 -19.02 2.82 4.38
CA THR A 119 -19.46 4.11 3.82
C THR A 119 -18.44 4.65 2.81
N ASN A 120 -18.86 4.80 1.54
CA ASN A 120 -18.04 5.32 0.46
C ASN A 120 -17.94 6.87 0.49
N SER A 121 -17.33 7.48 -0.55
CA SER A 121 -17.11 8.93 -0.64
C SER A 121 -18.37 9.77 -0.88
N GLU A 122 -19.44 9.16 -1.39
CA GLU A 122 -20.73 9.84 -1.61
C GLU A 122 -21.73 9.58 -0.49
N ARG A 123 -21.25 9.17 0.70
CA ARG A 123 -22.06 8.88 1.90
C ARG A 123 -22.95 7.64 1.77
N ARG A 124 -22.69 6.80 0.76
CA ARG A 124 -23.46 5.57 0.55
C ARG A 124 -22.92 4.46 1.44
N ILE A 125 -23.80 3.93 2.26
CA ILE A 125 -23.61 2.80 3.15
C ILE A 125 -24.04 1.54 2.39
N SER A 126 -23.14 0.57 2.31
CA SER A 126 -23.38 -0.75 1.70
C SER A 126 -23.18 -1.85 2.73
N ARG A 127 -23.97 -2.92 2.63
CA ARG A 127 -23.73 -4.14 3.40
C ARG A 127 -22.49 -4.87 2.89
N VAL A 128 -21.64 -5.32 3.81
CA VAL A 128 -20.54 -6.28 3.55
C VAL A 128 -20.92 -7.63 4.12
N ARG A 129 -20.78 -8.69 3.33
CA ARG A 129 -20.98 -10.08 3.75
C ARG A 129 -19.67 -10.84 3.61
N ALA A 130 -19.43 -11.79 4.51
CA ALA A 130 -18.30 -12.70 4.39
C ALA A 130 -18.49 -13.54 3.11
N ALA A 131 -17.49 -13.52 2.24
CA ALA A 131 -17.43 -14.33 1.04
C ALA A 131 -16.72 -15.67 1.30
N VAL A 132 -15.81 -15.70 2.27
CA VAL A 132 -15.06 -16.88 2.69
C VAL A 132 -14.98 -16.95 4.21
N ALA A 133 -14.75 -18.15 4.75
CA ALA A 133 -14.44 -18.30 6.17
C ALA A 133 -13.02 -17.80 6.47
N PRO A 134 -12.77 -17.27 7.69
CA PRO A 134 -11.41 -16.98 8.14
C PRO A 134 -10.51 -18.21 8.03
N PRO A 135 -9.24 -18.05 7.60
CA PRO A 135 -8.31 -19.16 7.55
C PRO A 135 -8.02 -19.68 8.96
N LYS A 136 -7.96 -21.01 9.12
CA LYS A 136 -7.48 -21.64 10.35
C LYS A 136 -6.07 -22.17 10.11
N ALA A 137 -5.12 -21.77 10.96
CA ALA A 137 -3.79 -22.35 10.92
C ALA A 137 -3.87 -23.84 11.28
N GLU A 138 -3.14 -24.67 10.55
CA GLU A 138 -3.09 -26.11 10.78
C GLU A 138 -2.62 -26.40 12.22
N GLY A 139 -3.38 -27.20 12.96
CA GLY A 139 -3.10 -27.50 14.37
C GLY A 139 -3.44 -26.38 15.38
N SER A 140 -3.94 -25.21 14.93
CA SER A 140 -4.41 -24.14 15.82
C SER A 140 -5.89 -24.32 16.16
N ALA A 141 -6.21 -24.24 17.46
CA ALA A 141 -7.59 -24.12 17.92
C ALA A 141 -8.19 -22.73 17.63
N ASP A 142 -7.34 -21.71 17.47
CA ASP A 142 -7.73 -20.31 17.31
C ASP A 142 -7.69 -19.88 15.83
N ALA A 143 -8.74 -19.17 15.42
CA ALA A 143 -8.84 -18.51 14.12
C ALA A 143 -8.64 -16.99 14.28
N PRO A 144 -8.26 -16.26 13.22
CA PRO A 144 -8.32 -14.80 13.21
C PRO A 144 -9.71 -14.32 13.61
N ARG A 145 -9.77 -13.25 14.40
CA ARG A 145 -11.03 -12.69 14.92
C ARG A 145 -11.42 -11.42 14.16
N HIS A 146 -12.69 -11.04 14.20
CA HIS A 146 -13.08 -9.72 13.71
C HIS A 146 -12.52 -8.61 14.60
N ASP A 147 -12.18 -7.45 14.04
CA ASP A 147 -11.55 -6.38 14.81
C ASP A 147 -12.38 -5.97 16.03
N TRP A 148 -13.70 -5.89 15.83
CA TRP A 148 -14.64 -5.53 16.88
C TRP A 148 -14.71 -6.60 17.97
N GLN A 149 -14.56 -7.89 17.63
CA GLN A 149 -14.54 -8.97 18.63
C GLN A 149 -13.31 -8.86 19.51
N ILE A 150 -12.15 -8.58 18.91
CA ILE A 150 -10.91 -8.35 19.66
C ILE A 150 -11.07 -7.18 20.63
N ALA A 151 -11.62 -6.05 20.16
CA ALA A 151 -11.87 -4.88 20.97
C ALA A 151 -12.87 -5.16 22.12
N VAL A 152 -13.99 -5.83 21.84
CA VAL A 152 -15.02 -6.17 22.82
C VAL A 152 -14.50 -7.16 23.86
N ASP A 153 -13.75 -8.19 23.45
CA ASP A 153 -13.15 -9.18 24.35
C ASP A 153 -12.14 -8.53 25.30
N PHE A 154 -11.29 -7.65 24.77
CA PHE A 154 -10.39 -6.85 25.59
C PHE A 154 -11.15 -5.98 26.58
N ALA A 155 -12.16 -5.24 26.11
CA ALA A 155 -12.94 -4.33 26.93
C ALA A 155 -13.67 -5.06 28.08
N ARG A 156 -14.25 -6.24 27.82
CA ARG A 156 -14.86 -7.10 28.85
C ARG A 156 -13.85 -7.64 29.87
N ARG A 157 -12.63 -7.94 29.44
CA ARG A 157 -11.54 -8.34 30.36
C ARG A 157 -11.12 -7.17 31.22
N LEU A 158 -10.94 -5.99 30.62
CA LEU A 158 -10.59 -4.76 31.34
C LEU A 158 -11.67 -4.37 32.34
N GLU A 159 -12.94 -4.40 31.94
CA GLU A 159 -14.09 -4.15 32.80
C GLU A 159 -14.08 -5.04 34.05
N ARG A 160 -13.86 -6.36 33.90
CA ARG A 160 -13.75 -7.28 35.04
C ARG A 160 -12.59 -6.92 35.97
N LEU A 161 -11.45 -6.50 35.43
CA LEU A 161 -10.28 -6.10 36.22
C LEU A 161 -10.52 -4.79 36.97
N LEU A 162 -11.19 -3.82 36.34
CA LEU A 162 -11.51 -2.54 36.96
C LEU A 162 -12.59 -2.69 38.03
N SER A 163 -13.61 -3.53 37.79
CA SER A 163 -14.69 -3.80 38.75
C SER A 163 -14.26 -4.67 39.93
N ALA A 164 -13.16 -5.43 39.80
CA ALA A 164 -12.56 -6.22 40.88
C ALA A 164 -11.53 -5.43 41.71
N ARG A 165 -11.10 -4.25 41.25
CA ARG A 165 -10.15 -3.38 41.97
C ARG A 165 -10.93 -2.34 42.79
N PRO A 166 -10.55 -2.06 44.05
CA PRO A 166 -10.90 -0.77 44.64
C PRO A 166 -10.35 0.33 43.72
N ALA A 167 -11.11 1.42 43.53
CA ALA A 167 -10.78 2.46 42.56
C ALA A 167 -9.28 2.82 42.64
N PRO A 168 -8.54 2.85 41.52
CA PRO A 168 -7.13 3.22 41.57
C PRO A 168 -7.01 4.62 42.20
N VAL A 169 -6.03 4.77 43.10
CA VAL A 169 -5.49 6.07 43.46
C VAL A 169 -5.02 6.67 42.15
N ALA A 170 -5.73 7.68 41.65
CA ALA A 170 -5.29 8.42 40.48
C ALA A 170 -4.00 9.13 40.91
N GLU A 171 -2.84 8.60 40.51
CA GLU A 171 -1.64 9.43 40.37
C GLU A 171 -2.03 10.56 39.40
N PRO A 172 -2.13 11.81 39.84
CA PRO A 172 -2.48 12.89 38.95
C PRO A 172 -1.32 13.09 37.97
N PHE A 173 -1.60 13.20 36.68
CA PHE A 173 -0.60 13.58 35.69
C PHE A 173 -0.12 15.04 35.89
N ASP A 174 -0.69 15.78 36.85
CA ASP A 174 -0.49 17.22 37.09
C ASP A 174 -0.52 17.68 38.58
N GLY A 175 -0.31 16.79 39.55
CA GLY A 175 -0.04 17.17 40.95
C GLY A 175 -1.17 17.88 41.74
N ALA A 176 -2.45 17.73 41.35
CA ALA A 176 -3.58 18.27 42.11
C ALA A 176 -4.18 17.23 43.11
N GLN A 177 -4.50 17.69 44.32
CA GLN A 177 -4.78 16.93 45.55
C GLN A 177 -5.73 15.72 45.45
N ASP A 178 -5.31 14.66 46.16
CA ASP A 178 -5.99 13.38 46.40
C ASP A 178 -7.40 13.51 47.01
N ARG A 179 -8.40 12.91 46.35
CA ARG A 179 -9.62 12.40 47.01
C ARG A 179 -9.99 11.03 46.45
N PRO A 180 -10.29 10.03 47.31
CA PRO A 180 -10.75 8.72 46.86
C PRO A 180 -12.14 8.84 46.20
N GLY A 181 -12.24 8.44 44.93
CA GLY A 181 -13.51 8.30 44.22
C GLY A 181 -14.17 6.93 44.50
N PRO A 182 -15.51 6.83 44.42
CA PRO A 182 -16.20 5.55 44.56
C PRO A 182 -15.77 4.56 43.45
N ALA A 183 -15.82 3.26 43.74
CA ALA A 183 -15.65 2.22 42.73
C ALA A 183 -16.64 2.47 41.57
N LEU A 184 -16.14 2.50 40.33
CA LEU A 184 -17.01 2.64 39.16
C LEU A 184 -17.87 1.38 39.05
N PRO A 185 -19.22 1.48 39.04
CA PRO A 185 -20.09 0.34 38.81
C PRO A 185 -20.10 0.00 37.32
N VAL A 186 -18.98 -0.51 36.80
CA VAL A 186 -18.84 -0.87 35.38
C VAL A 186 -19.26 -2.33 35.20
N LYS A 187 -20.54 -2.56 34.90
CA LYS A 187 -21.03 -3.89 34.48
C LYS A 187 -21.91 -3.76 33.24
N GLY A 188 -21.55 -4.51 32.21
CA GLY A 188 -22.33 -4.66 31.00
C GLY A 188 -22.15 -3.55 29.97
N LEU A 189 -21.05 -2.79 29.98
CA LEU A 189 -20.83 -1.71 29.00
C LEU A 189 -20.61 -2.20 27.56
N PHE A 190 -20.19 -3.45 27.39
CA PHE A 190 -19.90 -4.03 26.07
C PHE A 190 -20.77 -5.26 25.78
N PRO A 191 -22.11 -5.13 25.66
CA PRO A 191 -23.05 -6.25 25.50
C PRO A 191 -23.15 -6.74 24.03
N TYR A 192 -22.16 -6.43 23.19
CA TYR A 192 -22.22 -6.71 21.76
C TYR A 192 -21.86 -8.16 21.43
N SER A 193 -22.76 -8.84 20.74
CA SER A 193 -22.57 -10.22 20.26
C SER A 193 -22.47 -10.31 18.74
N THR A 194 -22.84 -9.24 18.02
CA THR A 194 -22.90 -9.22 16.56
C THR A 194 -22.47 -7.85 16.00
N PRO A 195 -22.01 -7.79 14.74
CA PRO A 195 -21.74 -6.52 14.07
C PRO A 195 -22.97 -5.63 13.96
N GLU A 196 -24.16 -6.22 13.84
CA GLU A 196 -25.43 -5.48 13.77
C GLU A 196 -25.76 -4.78 15.11
N SER A 197 -25.49 -5.42 16.25
CA SER A 197 -25.74 -4.77 17.55
C SER A 197 -24.83 -3.56 17.78
N LEU A 198 -23.57 -3.62 17.33
CA LEU A 198 -22.66 -2.46 17.28
C LEU A 198 -23.15 -1.39 16.31
N TRP A 199 -23.55 -1.80 15.10
CA TRP A 199 -24.04 -0.86 14.10
C TRP A 199 -25.32 -0.15 14.56
N ASN A 200 -26.21 -0.83 15.28
CA ASN A 200 -27.41 -0.23 15.86
C ASN A 200 -27.10 0.78 16.97
N GLU A 201 -26.09 0.54 17.81
CA GLU A 201 -25.62 1.56 18.77
C GLU A 201 -25.09 2.80 18.03
N HIS A 202 -24.24 2.60 17.03
CA HIS A 202 -23.75 3.71 16.21
C HIS A 202 -24.91 4.44 15.52
N ARG A 203 -25.90 3.71 14.99
CA ARG A 203 -27.11 4.27 14.38
C ARG A 203 -27.83 5.20 15.35
N GLU A 204 -28.06 4.76 16.58
CA GLU A 204 -28.68 5.60 17.61
C GLU A 204 -27.79 6.80 17.98
N SER A 205 -26.47 6.65 17.98
CA SER A 205 -25.56 7.77 18.20
C SER A 205 -25.74 8.88 17.15
N THR A 206 -26.21 8.58 15.94
CA THR A 206 -26.43 9.59 14.89
C THR A 206 -27.76 10.34 14.98
N ARG A 207 -28.65 9.96 15.90
CA ARG A 207 -30.00 10.53 16.01
C ARG A 207 -29.95 12.05 16.17
N GLY A 208 -30.71 12.74 15.32
CA GLY A 208 -30.78 14.20 15.31
C GLY A 208 -29.54 14.91 14.77
N ARG A 209 -28.55 14.18 14.23
CA ARG A 209 -27.33 14.73 13.64
C ARG A 209 -27.49 14.97 12.14
N ASP A 210 -26.52 15.63 11.52
CA ASP A 210 -26.48 15.87 10.08
C ASP A 210 -26.37 14.56 9.27
N LEU A 211 -25.72 13.54 9.84
CA LEU A 211 -25.60 12.20 9.27
C LEU A 211 -26.65 11.19 9.76
N ASP A 212 -27.76 11.63 10.33
CA ASP A 212 -28.75 10.74 10.97
C ASP A 212 -29.12 9.54 10.07
N ILE A 213 -28.85 8.34 10.57
CA ILE A 213 -29.15 7.05 9.93
C ILE A 213 -30.20 6.24 10.70
N SER A 214 -30.97 6.86 11.60
CA SER A 214 -31.97 6.20 12.44
C SER A 214 -33.06 5.44 11.67
N GLY A 215 -33.30 5.79 10.40
CA GLY A 215 -34.24 5.05 9.55
C GLY A 215 -33.63 3.83 8.86
N LEU A 216 -32.31 3.65 8.90
CA LEU A 216 -31.66 2.51 8.26
C LEU A 216 -31.80 1.22 9.08
N SER A 217 -31.81 0.10 8.36
CA SER A 217 -31.71 -1.26 8.91
C SER A 217 -30.83 -2.12 8.00
N TYR A 218 -30.33 -3.24 8.51
CA TYR A 218 -29.62 -4.21 7.69
C TYR A 218 -30.49 -4.75 6.55
N ALA A 219 -31.78 -5.00 6.79
CA ALA A 219 -32.70 -5.44 5.74
C ALA A 219 -32.80 -4.42 4.57
N MET A 220 -32.81 -3.11 4.86
CA MET A 220 -32.78 -2.09 3.82
C MET A 220 -31.46 -2.07 3.05
N LEU A 221 -30.32 -2.18 3.76
CA LEU A 221 -29.00 -2.21 3.16
C LEU A 221 -28.74 -3.49 2.36
N ASP A 222 -29.40 -4.57 2.74
CA ASP A 222 -29.39 -5.85 2.04
C ASP A 222 -30.15 -5.78 0.72
N ALA A 223 -31.25 -5.01 0.67
CA ALA A 223 -32.00 -4.75 -0.54
C ALA A 223 -31.26 -3.80 -1.49
N ALA A 224 -30.73 -2.68 -0.98
CA ALA A 224 -29.93 -1.74 -1.76
C ALA A 224 -29.08 -0.81 -0.87
N PRO A 225 -27.86 -0.46 -1.30
CA PRO A 225 -27.05 0.57 -0.64
C PRO A 225 -27.73 1.94 -0.53
N GLN A 226 -27.71 2.54 0.66
CA GLN A 226 -28.42 3.80 0.97
C GLN A 226 -27.45 4.95 1.26
N GLN A 227 -27.84 6.19 0.95
CA GLN A 227 -27.05 7.38 1.32
C GLN A 227 -27.57 7.99 2.62
N TRP A 228 -26.67 8.41 3.51
CA TRP A 228 -27.07 9.23 4.65
C TRP A 228 -27.21 10.72 4.24
N PRO A 229 -28.08 11.50 4.91
CA PRO A 229 -28.97 11.09 6.01
C PRO A 229 -30.21 10.33 5.53
N LEU A 230 -30.71 9.44 6.38
CA LEU A 230 -32.00 8.75 6.29
C LEU A 230 -32.57 8.57 7.72
N LYS A 231 -33.50 9.44 8.09
CA LYS A 231 -34.09 9.52 9.43
C LYS A 231 -35.21 8.49 9.61
N GLN A 232 -35.53 8.18 10.86
CA GLN A 232 -36.63 7.30 11.20
C GLN A 232 -37.95 7.78 10.56
N GLY A 233 -38.61 6.90 9.82
CA GLY A 233 -39.84 7.18 9.07
C GLY A 233 -39.63 7.64 7.63
N GLU A 234 -38.39 7.96 7.22
CA GLU A 234 -38.06 8.23 5.82
C GLU A 234 -37.83 6.91 5.04
N SER A 235 -38.23 6.89 3.77
CA SER A 235 -38.11 5.71 2.90
C SER A 235 -36.85 5.69 2.04
N ALA A 236 -36.21 6.85 1.83
CA ALA A 236 -35.01 7.00 1.03
C ALA A 236 -34.12 8.12 1.59
N GLY A 237 -32.81 7.95 1.44
CA GLY A 237 -31.82 8.92 1.90
C GLY A 237 -31.57 10.05 0.89
N ARG A 238 -30.89 11.12 1.32
CA ARG A 238 -30.64 12.30 0.48
C ARG A 238 -29.41 12.14 -0.43
N ALA A 239 -29.65 12.17 -1.74
CA ALA A 239 -28.59 12.11 -2.76
C ALA A 239 -27.68 13.35 -2.72
N ARG A 240 -28.28 14.54 -2.63
CA ARG A 240 -27.58 15.83 -2.52
C ARG A 240 -27.93 16.51 -1.20
N LEU A 241 -26.95 17.13 -0.56
CA LEU A 241 -27.14 17.90 0.67
C LEU A 241 -27.32 19.38 0.35
N TYR A 242 -28.02 20.08 1.26
CA TYR A 242 -28.14 21.55 1.32
C TYR A 242 -28.84 22.18 0.11
N GLU A 243 -29.75 21.45 -0.56
CA GLU A 243 -30.57 21.98 -1.66
C GLU A 243 -31.59 23.04 -1.18
N ASP A 244 -31.89 23.03 0.12
CA ASP A 244 -32.71 24.02 0.84
C ASP A 244 -31.91 25.27 1.27
N GLY A 245 -30.60 25.31 1.01
CA GLY A 245 -29.72 26.40 1.44
C GLY A 245 -29.43 26.42 2.94
N VAL A 246 -29.78 25.37 3.69
CA VAL A 246 -29.54 25.26 5.14
C VAL A 246 -28.30 24.41 5.38
N PHE A 247 -27.21 25.06 5.78
CA PHE A 247 -25.91 24.45 6.05
C PHE A 247 -25.80 23.97 7.51
N PRO A 248 -24.87 23.05 7.84
CA PRO A 248 -24.68 22.55 9.21
C PRO A 248 -23.88 23.54 10.05
N THR A 249 -24.35 24.79 10.11
CA THR A 249 -23.82 25.89 10.89
C THR A 249 -24.91 26.39 11.84
N ALA A 250 -24.52 27.05 12.94
CA ALA A 250 -25.47 27.48 13.97
C ALA A 250 -26.59 28.40 13.45
N ASP A 251 -26.33 29.15 12.38
CA ASP A 251 -27.27 30.06 11.72
C ASP A 251 -27.83 29.52 10.39
N GLY A 252 -27.46 28.29 10.01
CA GLY A 252 -27.86 27.66 8.76
C GLY A 252 -27.20 28.25 7.50
N ARG A 253 -26.26 29.21 7.62
CA ARG A 253 -25.64 29.88 6.46
C ARG A 253 -24.29 29.29 6.10
N ALA A 254 -23.96 29.29 4.80
CA ALA A 254 -22.61 28.98 4.33
C ALA A 254 -21.61 30.04 4.83
N ARG A 255 -20.37 29.61 5.11
CA ARG A 255 -19.27 30.49 5.54
C ARG A 255 -18.26 30.63 4.42
N PHE A 256 -18.01 31.85 3.98
CA PHE A 256 -16.96 32.17 3.02
C PHE A 256 -15.63 32.34 3.76
N ALA A 257 -14.57 31.69 3.27
CA ALA A 257 -13.22 31.82 3.79
C ALA A 257 -12.27 32.21 2.65
N ALA A 258 -11.60 33.34 2.79
CA ALA A 258 -10.55 33.79 1.89
C ALA A 258 -9.19 33.65 2.60
N ALA A 259 -8.58 32.47 2.48
CA ALA A 259 -7.26 32.23 3.07
C ALA A 259 -6.16 32.86 2.20
N ALA A 260 -5.19 33.51 2.84
CA ALA A 260 -4.00 33.97 2.15
C ALA A 260 -3.14 32.77 1.73
N TYR A 261 -2.39 32.93 0.63
CA TYR A 261 -1.42 31.92 0.22
C TYR A 261 -0.28 31.83 1.24
N GLU A 262 0.01 30.62 1.69
CA GLU A 262 1.17 30.29 2.50
C GLU A 262 2.09 29.35 1.70
N SER A 263 3.40 29.60 1.78
CA SER A 263 4.38 28.74 1.12
C SER A 263 4.50 27.39 1.83
N VAL A 264 5.05 26.40 1.12
CA VAL A 264 5.43 25.09 1.70
C VAL A 264 6.30 25.25 2.94
N ALA A 265 6.16 24.31 3.89
CA ALA A 265 6.92 24.34 5.14
C ALA A 265 8.43 24.16 4.93
N GLU A 266 8.83 23.44 3.86
CA GLU A 266 10.22 23.19 3.52
C GLU A 266 10.57 23.65 2.09
N PRO A 267 10.86 24.93 1.84
CA PRO A 267 11.22 25.39 0.50
C PRO A 267 12.51 24.71 -0.01
N ARG A 268 12.64 24.66 -1.34
CA ARG A 268 13.88 24.22 -2.00
C ARG A 268 15.00 25.22 -1.74
N ASP A 269 16.23 24.72 -1.68
CA ASP A 269 17.43 25.55 -1.59
C ASP A 269 18.54 24.99 -2.50
N ALA A 270 19.72 25.63 -2.48
CA ALA A 270 20.85 25.20 -3.29
C ALA A 270 21.35 23.78 -2.95
N ARG A 271 21.15 23.31 -1.71
CA ARG A 271 21.57 21.98 -1.24
C ARG A 271 20.53 20.92 -1.59
N TYR A 272 19.25 21.29 -1.64
CA TYR A 272 18.10 20.43 -1.95
C TYR A 272 17.25 21.07 -3.06
N PRO A 273 17.73 21.04 -4.32
CA PRO A 273 17.17 21.84 -5.41
C PRO A 273 15.91 21.27 -6.07
N PHE A 274 15.46 20.07 -5.67
CA PHE A 274 14.27 19.43 -6.24
C PHE A 274 13.08 19.43 -5.30
N SER A 275 11.89 19.58 -5.87
CA SER A 275 10.61 19.39 -5.19
C SER A 275 10.18 17.93 -5.36
N LEU A 276 10.20 17.14 -4.30
CA LEU A 276 9.68 15.77 -4.33
C LEU A 276 8.18 15.77 -4.05
N THR A 277 7.41 15.21 -4.98
CA THR A 277 6.00 14.90 -4.81
C THR A 277 5.81 13.40 -4.66
N THR A 278 5.15 12.95 -3.59
CA THR A 278 4.75 11.55 -3.47
C THR A 278 3.32 11.32 -3.93
N GLY A 279 3.10 10.24 -4.69
CA GLY A 279 1.77 9.89 -5.22
C GLY A 279 1.45 8.41 -5.14
N ARG A 280 0.52 7.98 -6.01
CA ARG A 280 -0.01 6.62 -6.03
C ARG A 280 0.11 6.01 -7.40
N LEU A 281 0.24 4.69 -7.43
CA LEU A 281 0.12 3.85 -8.60
C LEU A 281 -1.32 3.34 -8.66
N ARG A 282 -1.85 3.23 -9.87
CA ARG A 282 -3.23 2.78 -10.13
C ARG A 282 -3.54 1.41 -9.51
N ASP A 283 -2.61 0.46 -9.69
CA ASP A 283 -2.85 -0.96 -9.38
C ASP A 283 -2.44 -1.35 -7.95
N HIS A 284 -1.94 -0.40 -7.17
CA HIS A 284 -1.48 -0.61 -5.80
C HIS A 284 -2.23 0.27 -4.80
N TRP A 285 -2.46 -0.27 -3.60
CA TRP A 285 -3.19 0.42 -2.55
C TRP A 285 -2.29 0.66 -1.33
N HIS A 286 -2.13 1.93 -0.95
CA HIS A 286 -1.35 2.38 0.22
C HIS A 286 -0.05 1.59 0.46
N GLY A 287 0.09 0.90 1.59
CA GLY A 287 1.30 0.16 1.95
C GLY A 287 1.53 -1.15 1.22
N MET A 288 0.64 -1.51 0.29
CA MET A 288 0.71 -2.74 -0.48
C MET A 288 0.69 -4.04 0.33
N THR A 289 0.36 -4.00 1.63
CA THR A 289 0.25 -5.20 2.49
C THR A 289 -0.66 -6.27 1.89
N ARG A 290 -1.70 -5.86 1.15
CA ARG A 290 -2.57 -6.74 0.35
C ARG A 290 -2.22 -6.74 -1.14
N THR A 291 -2.16 -5.58 -1.80
CA THR A 291 -1.99 -5.54 -3.27
C THR A 291 -0.60 -6.00 -3.73
N GLY A 292 0.42 -5.84 -2.88
CA GLY A 292 1.79 -6.21 -3.20
C GLY A 292 2.11 -7.69 -2.98
N THR A 293 1.13 -8.51 -2.60
CA THR A 293 1.26 -9.99 -2.60
C THR A 293 0.81 -10.60 -3.94
N LEU A 294 0.20 -9.78 -4.82
CA LEU A 294 -0.36 -10.24 -6.09
C LEU A 294 0.54 -9.78 -7.24
N GLY A 295 1.33 -10.70 -7.79
CA GLY A 295 2.27 -10.41 -8.89
C GLY A 295 1.63 -9.77 -10.13
N ARG A 296 0.35 -10.07 -10.39
CA ARG A 296 -0.43 -9.45 -11.46
C ARG A 296 -0.50 -7.93 -11.35
N LEU A 297 -0.58 -7.38 -10.14
CA LEU A 297 -0.73 -5.94 -9.91
C LEU A 297 0.56 -5.15 -10.17
N PHE A 298 1.69 -5.84 -10.39
CA PHE A 298 2.96 -5.25 -10.82
C PHE A 298 3.09 -5.14 -12.35
N GLY A 299 2.06 -5.54 -13.12
CA GLY A 299 2.12 -5.59 -14.58
C GLY A 299 2.29 -4.23 -15.27
N HIS A 300 1.81 -3.14 -14.67
CA HIS A 300 1.97 -1.78 -15.21
C HIS A 300 3.26 -1.11 -14.73
N VAL A 301 3.50 -1.11 -13.41
CA VAL A 301 4.73 -0.60 -12.79
C VAL A 301 5.33 -1.72 -11.96
N ALA A 302 6.38 -2.34 -12.49
CA ALA A 302 6.95 -3.55 -11.92
C ALA A 302 7.87 -3.27 -10.73
N GLU A 303 8.60 -2.15 -10.77
CA GLU A 303 9.71 -1.88 -9.85
C GLU A 303 9.66 -0.41 -9.37
N PRO A 304 10.21 -0.09 -8.19
CA PRO A 304 10.29 1.27 -7.70
C PRO A 304 11.23 2.12 -8.57
N ALA A 305 10.85 3.37 -8.85
CA ALA A 305 11.68 4.33 -9.58
C ALA A 305 11.42 5.76 -9.12
N VAL A 306 12.39 6.65 -9.33
CA VAL A 306 12.20 8.10 -9.26
C VAL A 306 12.02 8.66 -10.66
N GLN A 307 10.91 9.37 -10.87
CA GLN A 307 10.60 9.99 -12.15
C GLN A 307 11.13 11.43 -12.18
N LEU A 308 11.88 11.75 -13.24
CA LEU A 308 12.47 13.06 -13.48
C LEU A 308 12.19 13.54 -14.90
N HIS A 309 12.19 14.85 -15.07
CA HIS A 309 12.13 15.44 -16.40
C HIS A 309 13.38 15.07 -17.22
N PRO A 310 13.26 14.72 -18.52
CA PRO A 310 14.41 14.34 -19.36
C PRO A 310 15.55 15.37 -19.39
N GLN A 311 15.23 16.67 -19.32
CA GLN A 311 16.26 17.72 -19.26
C GLN A 311 17.07 17.68 -17.96
N ASP A 312 16.46 17.33 -16.83
CA ASP A 312 17.17 17.22 -15.56
C ASP A 312 18.09 16.01 -15.51
N MET A 313 17.68 14.93 -16.17
CA MET A 313 18.51 13.74 -16.37
C MET A 313 19.70 14.07 -17.27
N ALA A 314 19.46 14.70 -18.42
CA ALA A 314 20.52 15.09 -19.37
C ALA A 314 21.58 16.01 -18.72
N ARG A 315 21.14 17.04 -17.97
CA ARG A 315 22.04 17.94 -17.22
C ARG A 315 22.90 17.23 -16.18
N ARG A 316 22.48 16.05 -15.71
CA ARG A 316 23.16 15.25 -14.68
C ARG A 316 23.86 14.01 -15.25
N GLY A 317 23.85 13.81 -16.56
CA GLY A 317 24.42 12.62 -17.20
C GLY A 317 23.73 11.32 -16.81
N LEU A 318 22.44 11.38 -16.47
CA LEU A 318 21.64 10.22 -16.05
C LEU A 318 20.92 9.59 -17.25
N LYS A 319 20.89 8.26 -17.29
CA LYS A 319 20.12 7.44 -18.23
C LYS A 319 19.04 6.65 -17.50
N ASP A 320 18.00 6.24 -18.22
CA ASP A 320 16.98 5.35 -17.64
C ASP A 320 17.62 4.10 -17.03
N GLY A 321 17.20 3.77 -15.81
CA GLY A 321 17.72 2.65 -15.04
C GLY A 321 19.00 2.93 -14.23
N ASP A 322 19.67 4.08 -14.44
CA ASP A 322 20.78 4.49 -13.56
C ASP A 322 20.27 4.61 -12.12
N LEU A 323 21.06 4.11 -11.16
CA LEU A 323 20.75 4.29 -9.74
C LEU A 323 21.11 5.71 -9.29
N VAL A 324 20.24 6.31 -8.49
CA VAL A 324 20.44 7.62 -7.90
C VAL A 324 20.14 7.62 -6.40
N HIS A 325 20.95 8.35 -5.64
CA HIS A 325 20.63 8.74 -4.28
C HIS A 325 19.58 9.86 -4.33
N VAL A 326 18.44 9.62 -3.70
CA VAL A 326 17.44 10.66 -3.41
C VAL A 326 17.56 10.98 -1.93
N THR A 327 18.07 12.16 -1.61
CA THR A 327 18.38 12.56 -0.23
C THR A 327 17.59 13.80 0.16
N SER A 328 16.92 13.72 1.31
CA SER A 328 16.25 14.84 1.98
C SER A 328 17.06 15.28 3.20
N ARG A 329 16.55 16.20 4.03
CA ARG A 329 17.19 16.52 5.32
C ARG A 329 17.05 15.39 6.36
N ARG A 330 16.10 14.47 6.19
CA ARG A 330 15.80 13.39 7.15
C ARG A 330 16.47 12.07 6.82
N GLY A 331 16.79 11.83 5.55
CA GLY A 331 17.30 10.54 5.12
C GLY A 331 17.56 10.46 3.63
N SER A 332 18.10 9.33 3.20
CA SER A 332 18.38 9.03 1.81
C SER A 332 17.82 7.66 1.45
N ILE A 333 17.41 7.50 0.19
CA ILE A 333 17.13 6.19 -0.42
C ILE A 333 17.88 6.08 -1.76
N VAL A 334 17.96 4.88 -2.31
CA VAL A 334 18.53 4.62 -3.65
C VAL A 334 17.43 4.06 -4.54
N LEU A 335 17.30 4.59 -5.76
CA LEU A 335 16.27 4.19 -6.72
C LEU A 335 16.83 4.25 -8.14
N PRO A 336 16.35 3.40 -9.07
CA PRO A 336 16.55 3.65 -10.49
C PRO A 336 15.81 4.93 -10.91
N VAL A 337 16.41 5.70 -11.80
CA VAL A 337 15.79 6.88 -12.39
C VAL A 337 15.00 6.49 -13.65
N GLN A 338 13.87 7.17 -13.86
CA GLN A 338 13.03 7.04 -15.05
C GLN A 338 12.70 8.42 -15.62
N ALA A 339 12.87 8.58 -16.92
CA ALA A 339 12.46 9.77 -17.65
C ALA A 339 10.92 9.88 -17.71
N CYS A 340 10.40 11.05 -17.34
CA CYS A 340 8.97 11.34 -17.39
C CYS A 340 8.75 12.79 -17.83
N GLY A 341 8.17 12.98 -19.02
CA GLY A 341 7.84 14.31 -19.56
C GLY A 341 6.65 14.98 -18.86
N GLU A 342 5.89 14.26 -18.03
CA GLU A 342 4.77 14.80 -17.25
C GLU A 342 5.24 15.49 -15.96
N VAL A 343 6.47 15.20 -15.50
CA VAL A 343 7.07 15.85 -14.33
C VAL A 343 7.77 17.13 -14.79
N ALA A 344 7.46 18.27 -14.16
CA ALA A 344 8.10 19.53 -14.53
C ALA A 344 9.60 19.56 -14.15
N PRO A 345 10.42 20.39 -14.82
CA PRO A 345 11.81 20.58 -14.45
C PRO A 345 11.98 20.96 -12.96
N SER A 346 13.04 20.45 -12.33
CA SER A 346 13.33 20.58 -10.89
C SER A 346 12.24 20.02 -9.96
N GLN A 347 11.38 19.13 -10.47
CA GLN A 347 10.50 18.30 -9.68
C GLN A 347 10.89 16.82 -9.81
N ALA A 348 10.52 16.04 -8.81
CA ALA A 348 10.70 14.60 -8.79
C ALA A 348 9.40 13.95 -8.31
N PHE A 349 9.08 12.79 -8.87
CA PHE A 349 7.94 11.99 -8.44
C PHE A 349 8.37 10.60 -8.00
N ILE A 350 7.85 10.15 -6.86
CA ILE A 350 8.00 8.77 -6.38
C ILE A 350 6.65 8.30 -5.83
N ALA A 351 6.22 7.10 -6.21
CA ALA A 351 5.04 6.52 -5.59
C ALA A 351 5.31 6.11 -4.13
N MET A 352 4.43 6.50 -3.20
CA MET A 352 4.61 6.24 -1.77
C MET A 352 4.50 4.76 -1.36
N HIS A 353 4.06 3.90 -2.28
CA HIS A 353 3.84 2.48 -2.05
C HIS A 353 5.12 1.73 -1.66
N TRP A 354 6.28 2.23 -2.11
CA TRP A 354 7.57 1.57 -1.95
C TRP A 354 8.10 1.75 -0.52
N GLY A 355 7.65 0.87 0.37
CA GLY A 355 8.12 0.70 1.74
C GLY A 355 9.30 -0.29 1.88
N PRO A 356 9.82 -0.47 3.11
CA PRO A 356 10.85 -1.48 3.42
C PRO A 356 10.45 -2.93 3.08
N GLU A 357 9.17 -3.17 2.82
CA GLU A 357 8.64 -4.44 2.34
C GLU A 357 9.07 -4.76 0.90
N TYR A 358 9.43 -3.75 0.10
CA TYR A 358 9.72 -3.88 -1.33
C TYR A 358 11.01 -3.19 -1.78
N LEU A 359 11.42 -2.14 -1.07
CA LEU A 359 12.58 -1.31 -1.37
C LEU A 359 13.44 -1.20 -0.12
N SER A 360 14.72 -1.51 -0.23
CA SER A 360 15.68 -1.32 0.85
C SER A 360 17.10 -1.16 0.31
N GLY A 361 18.06 -1.29 1.20
CA GLY A 361 19.49 -1.12 0.97
C GLY A 361 20.16 -0.75 2.29
N ARG A 362 21.40 -0.30 2.23
CA ARG A 362 22.17 0.15 3.40
C ARG A 362 22.73 1.53 3.15
N GLY A 363 22.51 2.43 4.10
CA GLY A 363 23.09 3.77 4.08
C GLY A 363 24.58 3.74 4.39
N SER A 364 25.26 4.87 4.16
CA SER A 364 26.70 5.02 4.46
C SER A 364 27.04 4.84 5.95
N SER A 365 26.08 5.01 6.85
CA SER A 365 26.22 4.77 8.29
C SER A 365 26.01 3.30 8.69
N GLY A 366 25.71 2.41 7.73
CA GLY A 366 25.43 1.00 8.00
C GLY A 366 23.97 0.68 8.31
N GLU A 367 23.12 1.69 8.47
CA GLU A 367 21.70 1.51 8.78
C GLU A 367 20.87 1.08 7.57
N PRO A 368 19.87 0.20 7.73
CA PRO A 368 18.95 -0.16 6.66
C PRO A 368 18.21 1.06 6.12
N LEU A 369 18.18 1.20 4.79
CA LEU A 369 17.37 2.21 4.13
C LEU A 369 15.88 1.88 4.34
N ALA A 370 15.13 2.93 4.65
CA ALA A 370 13.69 2.87 4.85
C ALA A 370 12.93 3.08 3.53
N GLY A 371 11.61 3.31 3.62
CA GLY A 371 10.76 3.52 2.44
C GLY A 371 10.75 4.97 1.97
N VAL A 372 9.93 5.24 0.95
CA VAL A 372 9.79 6.59 0.35
C VAL A 372 9.40 7.67 1.36
N ASN A 373 8.56 7.35 2.33
CA ASN A 373 8.15 8.32 3.37
C ASN A 373 9.25 8.65 4.38
N ALA A 374 10.43 8.03 4.33
CA ALA A 374 11.58 8.51 5.07
C ALA A 374 12.13 9.85 4.53
N LEU A 375 11.74 10.23 3.31
CA LEU A 375 12.11 11.50 2.71
C LEU A 375 11.15 12.66 3.08
N THR A 376 9.93 12.34 3.52
CA THR A 376 8.85 13.32 3.73
C THR A 376 8.91 13.97 5.10
N ILE A 377 8.34 15.17 5.21
CA ILE A 377 8.45 16.02 6.40
C ILE A 377 7.32 15.78 7.40
N PRO A 378 7.58 15.95 8.72
CA PRO A 378 6.54 15.82 9.74
C PRO A 378 5.63 17.07 9.83
N ALA A 379 5.90 18.12 9.07
CA ALA A 379 5.06 19.32 9.06
C ALA A 379 3.63 18.97 8.64
N PHE A 380 2.65 19.56 9.32
CA PHE A 380 1.23 19.32 9.07
C PHE A 380 0.42 20.61 9.16
N CYS A 381 -0.74 20.62 8.51
CA CYS A 381 -1.67 21.74 8.57
C CYS A 381 -2.13 21.98 10.02
N PRO A 382 -2.06 23.22 10.56
CA PRO A 382 -2.41 23.49 11.96
C PRO A 382 -3.87 23.20 12.29
N VAL A 383 -4.76 23.26 11.29
CA VAL A 383 -6.20 23.01 11.44
C VAL A 383 -6.54 21.53 11.25
N SER A 384 -6.22 20.96 10.09
CA SER A 384 -6.64 19.59 9.73
C SER A 384 -5.69 18.51 10.28
N LYS A 385 -4.50 18.91 10.74
CA LYS A 385 -3.44 18.01 11.22
C LYS A 385 -2.96 17.01 10.15
N GLN A 386 -3.25 17.29 8.88
CA GLN A 386 -2.78 16.49 7.74
C GLN A 386 -1.33 16.84 7.39
N PRO A 387 -0.42 15.85 7.24
CA PRO A 387 0.96 16.12 6.91
C PRO A 387 1.17 16.62 5.47
N GLU A 388 2.22 17.42 5.27
CA GLU A 388 2.68 17.94 3.97
C GLU A 388 3.39 16.84 3.15
N LEU A 389 2.63 15.83 2.69
CA LEU A 389 3.20 14.68 1.95
C LEU A 389 3.45 14.97 0.45
N LYS A 390 3.00 16.13 -0.04
CA LYS A 390 3.08 16.50 -1.46
C LYS A 390 4.30 17.36 -1.78
N HIS A 391 5.14 17.63 -0.78
CA HIS A 391 6.35 18.39 -0.95
C HIS A 391 7.42 17.93 0.04
N ALA A 392 8.65 17.75 -0.46
CA ALA A 392 9.86 17.68 0.34
C ALA A 392 11.02 18.19 -0.53
N ALA A 393 11.91 18.99 0.05
CA ALA A 393 13.11 19.41 -0.67
C ALA A 393 14.11 18.26 -0.69
N VAL A 394 14.54 17.86 -1.89
CA VAL A 394 15.50 16.75 -2.08
C VAL A 394 16.66 17.14 -2.99
N LYS A 395 17.77 16.43 -2.84
CA LYS A 395 18.87 16.38 -3.80
C LYS A 395 18.90 15.02 -4.47
N ILE A 396 19.34 15.01 -5.72
CA ILE A 396 19.44 13.80 -6.54
C ILE A 396 20.86 13.73 -7.10
N LEU A 397 21.56 12.65 -6.79
CA LEU A 397 22.93 12.39 -7.22
C LEU A 397 23.03 10.98 -7.78
N LYS A 398 23.86 10.76 -8.79
CA LYS A 398 24.14 9.41 -9.30
C LYS A 398 24.73 8.53 -8.19
N ALA A 399 24.26 7.29 -8.10
CA ALA A 399 24.80 6.27 -7.22
C ALA A 399 25.72 5.36 -8.04
N GLU A 400 27.02 5.45 -7.79
CA GLU A 400 28.04 4.64 -8.47
C GLU A 400 28.14 3.26 -7.82
N LEU A 401 27.27 2.33 -8.23
CA LEU A 401 27.22 0.96 -7.73
C LEU A 401 27.58 -0.01 -8.86
N PRO A 402 28.87 -0.30 -9.09
CA PRO A 402 29.34 -1.04 -10.26
C PRO A 402 28.95 -2.52 -10.24
N TRP A 403 28.70 -3.10 -9.07
CA TRP A 403 28.23 -4.48 -8.94
C TRP A 403 26.71 -4.51 -8.88
N SER A 404 26.09 -5.32 -9.75
CA SER A 404 24.63 -5.47 -9.84
C SER A 404 24.20 -6.93 -9.78
N LEU A 405 22.97 -7.15 -9.31
CA LEU A 405 22.33 -8.45 -9.18
C LEU A 405 20.90 -8.40 -9.72
N LEU A 406 20.52 -9.41 -10.48
CA LEU A 406 19.14 -9.67 -10.87
C LEU A 406 18.86 -11.18 -10.77
N GLY A 407 17.99 -11.55 -9.84
CA GLY A 407 17.39 -12.88 -9.74
C GLY A 407 15.92 -12.84 -10.15
N VAL A 408 15.49 -13.73 -11.03
CA VAL A 408 14.07 -13.85 -11.42
C VAL A 408 13.73 -15.32 -11.50
N ALA A 409 12.72 -15.77 -10.77
CA ALA A 409 12.32 -17.17 -10.79
C ALA A 409 10.82 -17.33 -10.61
N TRP A 410 10.25 -18.29 -11.31
CA TRP A 410 8.95 -18.85 -10.97
C TRP A 410 9.09 -19.72 -9.72
N LEU A 411 8.11 -19.63 -8.82
CA LEU A 411 8.12 -20.39 -7.57
C LEU A 411 6.93 -21.35 -7.50
N PRO A 412 7.02 -22.41 -6.70
CA PRO A 412 5.88 -23.27 -6.38
C PRO A 412 4.72 -22.46 -5.79
N GLU A 413 3.50 -22.95 -6.01
CA GLU A 413 2.30 -22.35 -5.43
C GLU A 413 2.40 -22.36 -3.89
N GLY A 414 2.01 -21.26 -3.26
CA GLY A 414 2.08 -21.09 -1.80
C GLY A 414 3.47 -20.70 -1.25
N GLU A 415 4.57 -20.95 -1.97
CA GLU A 415 5.93 -20.66 -1.46
C GLU A 415 6.39 -19.23 -1.74
N ALA A 416 5.80 -18.55 -2.73
CA ALA A 416 6.29 -17.25 -3.20
C ALA A 416 6.30 -16.16 -2.11
N LEU A 417 5.31 -16.14 -1.22
CA LEU A 417 5.27 -15.14 -0.14
C LEU A 417 6.36 -15.39 0.90
N ALA A 418 6.56 -16.65 1.30
CA ALA A 418 7.61 -17.02 2.25
C ALA A 418 9.01 -16.73 1.70
N ALA A 419 9.25 -17.08 0.42
CA ALA A 419 10.49 -16.75 -0.27
C ALA A 419 10.72 -15.23 -0.35
N ARG A 420 9.66 -14.44 -0.60
CA ARG A 420 9.75 -12.98 -0.63
C ARG A 420 10.16 -12.40 0.71
N GLU A 421 9.56 -12.84 1.82
CA GLU A 421 9.95 -12.37 3.15
C GLU A 421 11.40 -12.76 3.49
N ALA A 422 11.80 -13.98 3.12
CA ALA A 422 13.17 -14.40 3.34
C ALA A 422 14.19 -13.60 2.52
N LEU A 423 13.86 -13.26 1.27
CA LEU A 423 14.67 -12.37 0.41
C LEU A 423 14.66 -10.93 0.93
N ARG A 424 13.51 -10.43 1.41
CA ARG A 424 13.37 -9.10 2.05
C ARG A 424 14.37 -8.95 3.19
N ALA A 425 14.53 -9.95 4.04
CA ALA A 425 15.49 -9.94 5.14
C ALA A 425 16.96 -9.84 4.69
N LEU A 426 17.26 -10.17 3.43
CA LEU A 426 18.61 -10.05 2.84
C LEU A 426 18.87 -8.69 2.19
N MET A 427 17.82 -7.92 1.87
CA MET A 427 17.95 -6.63 1.18
C MET A 427 18.88 -5.62 1.89
N PRO A 428 18.89 -5.51 3.24
CA PRO A 428 19.81 -4.61 3.94
C PRO A 428 21.29 -4.99 3.83
N GLN A 429 21.66 -6.09 3.15
CA GLN A 429 23.06 -6.46 2.88
C GLN A 429 23.63 -5.80 1.62
N PHE A 430 22.83 -5.03 0.89
CA PHE A 430 23.22 -4.34 -0.34
C PHE A 430 23.07 -2.83 -0.19
N SER A 431 23.75 -2.03 -1.02
CA SER A 431 23.59 -0.57 -1.05
C SER A 431 22.21 -0.17 -1.63
N PHE A 432 21.69 -0.99 -2.54
CA PHE A 432 20.31 -0.93 -3.07
C PHE A 432 19.77 -2.35 -3.22
N ALA A 433 18.51 -2.57 -2.86
CA ALA A 433 17.81 -3.80 -3.17
C ALA A 433 16.29 -3.59 -3.30
N SER A 434 15.68 -4.41 -4.14
CA SER A 434 14.24 -4.44 -4.38
C SER A 434 13.78 -5.88 -4.60
N CYS A 435 12.65 -6.26 -3.99
CA CYS A 435 12.06 -7.59 -4.14
C CYS A 435 10.55 -7.49 -4.39
N VAL A 436 10.13 -7.87 -5.59
CA VAL A 436 8.74 -7.73 -6.05
C VAL A 436 8.22 -9.02 -6.69
N PRO A 437 6.95 -9.38 -6.49
CA PRO A 437 6.36 -10.50 -7.21
C PRO A 437 6.01 -10.11 -8.65
N PHE A 438 5.92 -11.10 -9.52
CA PHE A 438 5.34 -10.99 -10.86
C PHE A 438 4.48 -12.22 -11.14
N SER A 439 3.61 -12.14 -12.16
CA SER A 439 2.76 -13.27 -12.56
C SER A 439 2.84 -13.58 -14.04
N SER A 440 2.43 -14.80 -14.42
CA SER A 440 2.20 -15.13 -15.83
C SER A 440 1.06 -14.27 -16.41
N PRO A 441 1.03 -14.07 -17.74
CA PRO A 441 0.04 -13.24 -18.44
C PRO A 441 -1.40 -13.80 -18.51
N ALA A 442 -1.81 -14.68 -17.60
CA ALA A 442 -3.15 -15.28 -17.60
C ALA A 442 -4.24 -14.21 -17.33
N PRO A 443 -5.47 -14.29 -17.85
CA PRO A 443 -6.60 -13.45 -17.43
C PRO A 443 -7.06 -13.68 -15.97
N VAL A 444 -7.89 -12.79 -15.41
CA VAL A 444 -8.46 -12.94 -14.05
C VAL A 444 -9.44 -14.11 -13.92
N ASP A 445 -10.12 -14.47 -15.01
CA ASP A 445 -11.06 -15.60 -15.11
C ASP A 445 -10.37 -16.92 -15.48
N ALA A 446 -9.03 -16.93 -15.58
CA ALA A 446 -8.28 -18.15 -15.80
C ALA A 446 -8.35 -19.07 -14.57
N PRO A 447 -8.31 -20.40 -14.77
CA PRO A 447 -8.18 -21.37 -13.69
C PRO A 447 -7.00 -21.04 -12.74
N PRO A 448 -7.08 -21.32 -11.43
CA PRO A 448 -6.02 -20.99 -10.46
C PRO A 448 -4.64 -21.55 -10.85
N ASP A 449 -4.61 -22.77 -11.39
CA ASP A 449 -3.43 -23.49 -11.88
C ASP A 449 -2.82 -22.89 -13.17
N ALA A 450 -3.57 -22.03 -13.87
CA ALA A 450 -3.08 -21.35 -15.06
C ALA A 450 -2.19 -20.12 -14.74
N THR A 451 -2.22 -19.62 -13.50
CA THR A 451 -1.41 -18.45 -13.10
C THR A 451 -0.18 -18.88 -12.33
N ARG A 452 1.00 -18.57 -12.86
CA ARG A 452 2.26 -18.75 -12.14
C ARG A 452 2.61 -17.48 -11.40
N THR A 453 3.18 -17.62 -10.20
CA THR A 453 3.75 -16.49 -9.44
C THR A 453 5.26 -16.67 -9.35
N GLY A 454 5.99 -15.59 -9.56
CA GLY A 454 7.44 -15.56 -9.43
C GLY A 454 7.90 -14.34 -8.64
N LEU A 455 9.18 -14.31 -8.31
CA LEU A 455 9.84 -13.18 -7.64
C LEU A 455 10.96 -12.62 -8.51
N LEU A 456 11.05 -11.29 -8.53
CA LEU A 456 12.18 -10.53 -9.04
C LEU A 456 12.92 -9.91 -7.86
N PHE A 457 14.18 -10.29 -7.69
CA PHE A 457 15.10 -9.73 -6.70
C PHE A 457 16.19 -8.95 -7.43
N ARG A 458 16.25 -7.64 -7.22
CA ARG A 458 17.29 -6.77 -7.77
C ARG A 458 18.14 -6.23 -6.63
N ALA A 459 19.44 -6.17 -6.82
CA ALA A 459 20.33 -5.48 -5.88
C ALA A 459 21.52 -4.83 -6.58
N ALA A 460 22.17 -3.89 -5.90
CA ALA A 460 23.42 -3.29 -6.32
C ALA A 460 24.29 -2.94 -5.10
N ALA A 461 25.60 -2.98 -5.30
CA ALA A 461 26.60 -2.73 -4.27
C ALA A 461 27.89 -2.16 -4.88
N ASP A 462 28.74 -1.60 -4.02
CA ASP A 462 30.06 -1.11 -4.38
C ASP A 462 30.99 -2.26 -4.82
N TYR A 463 30.83 -3.43 -4.18
CA TYR A 463 31.64 -4.63 -4.41
C TYR A 463 30.77 -5.88 -4.44
N ALA A 464 31.32 -6.96 -4.99
CA ALA A 464 30.68 -8.27 -4.92
C ALA A 464 30.50 -8.69 -3.44
N PRO A 465 29.31 -9.16 -3.03
CA PRO A 465 29.08 -9.65 -1.69
C PRO A 465 29.72 -11.01 -1.47
N ASP A 466 29.69 -11.48 -0.23
CA ASP A 466 30.06 -12.86 0.12
C ASP A 466 29.31 -13.87 -0.78
N PRO A 467 30.00 -14.82 -1.44
CA PRO A 467 29.37 -15.89 -2.22
C PRO A 467 28.29 -16.67 -1.46
N ALA A 468 28.39 -16.78 -0.13
CA ALA A 468 27.37 -17.40 0.72
C ALA A 468 26.04 -16.63 0.68
N LEU A 469 26.07 -15.30 0.58
CA LEU A 469 24.87 -14.49 0.41
C LEU A 469 24.17 -14.79 -0.93
N LEU A 470 24.95 -14.90 -2.02
CA LEU A 470 24.42 -15.27 -3.33
C LEU A 470 23.79 -16.67 -3.31
N SER A 471 24.45 -17.65 -2.70
CA SER A 471 23.92 -19.00 -2.56
C SER A 471 22.62 -19.05 -1.74
N ARG A 472 22.45 -18.16 -0.74
CA ARG A 472 21.18 -18.03 0.00
C ARG A 472 20.06 -17.46 -0.87
N ILE A 473 20.35 -16.46 -1.70
CA ILE A 473 19.39 -15.88 -2.65
C ILE A 473 18.95 -16.94 -3.67
N GLU A 474 19.90 -17.68 -4.25
CA GLU A 474 19.62 -18.78 -5.18
C GLU A 474 18.71 -19.84 -4.56
N ARG A 475 18.93 -20.20 -3.29
CA ARG A 475 18.09 -21.16 -2.57
C ARG A 475 16.64 -20.68 -2.47
N TRP A 476 16.42 -19.43 -2.06
CA TRP A 476 15.07 -18.86 -1.95
C TRP A 476 14.38 -18.66 -3.29
N LEU A 477 15.16 -18.45 -4.36
CA LEU A 477 14.66 -18.42 -5.73
C LEU A 477 14.49 -19.83 -6.35
N GLY A 478 14.75 -20.90 -5.58
CA GLY A 478 14.66 -22.28 -6.06
C GLY A 478 15.65 -22.62 -7.18
N LEU A 479 16.77 -21.91 -7.28
CA LEU A 479 17.82 -22.05 -8.31
C LEU A 479 18.95 -23.01 -7.89
N ALA A 480 18.94 -23.46 -6.63
CA ALA A 480 19.89 -24.45 -6.16
C ALA A 480 19.48 -25.86 -6.64
N GLY A 481 20.41 -26.61 -7.23
CA GLY A 481 20.21 -28.01 -7.63
C GLY A 481 20.93 -28.38 -8.93
N ASP A 482 20.92 -29.68 -9.25
CA ASP A 482 21.69 -30.26 -10.37
C ASP A 482 21.15 -29.88 -11.76
N GLU A 483 19.90 -29.42 -11.84
CA GLU A 483 19.24 -28.96 -13.07
C GLU A 483 19.61 -27.52 -13.47
N ALA A 484 20.46 -26.84 -12.67
CA ALA A 484 20.89 -25.48 -12.93
C ALA A 484 22.24 -25.42 -13.67
N LEU A 485 22.31 -24.66 -14.76
CA LEU A 485 23.57 -24.28 -15.39
C LEU A 485 24.21 -23.15 -14.59
N GLN A 486 25.48 -23.28 -14.26
CA GLN A 486 26.19 -22.32 -13.42
C GLN A 486 27.50 -21.86 -14.07
N TYR A 487 27.81 -20.57 -13.89
CA TYR A 487 29.10 -19.97 -14.19
C TYR A 487 29.48 -19.02 -13.06
N ALA A 488 30.74 -19.06 -12.63
CA ALA A 488 31.28 -18.14 -11.66
C ALA A 488 32.69 -17.70 -12.08
N ASP A 489 32.93 -16.39 -12.01
CA ASP A 489 34.24 -15.77 -12.15
C ASP A 489 34.49 -14.90 -10.91
N PRO A 490 35.15 -15.46 -9.87
CA PRO A 490 35.45 -14.72 -8.65
C PRO A 490 36.32 -13.48 -8.89
N THR A 491 37.18 -13.50 -9.91
CA THR A 491 38.08 -12.40 -10.24
C THR A 491 37.29 -11.19 -10.75
N LYS A 492 36.21 -11.42 -11.49
CA LYS A 492 35.30 -10.38 -11.98
C LYS A 492 34.08 -10.17 -11.08
N GLY A 493 33.97 -10.90 -9.97
CA GLY A 493 32.79 -10.88 -9.11
C GLY A 493 31.49 -11.32 -9.82
N GLN A 494 31.61 -12.13 -10.87
CA GLN A 494 30.46 -12.56 -11.69
C GLN A 494 29.95 -13.93 -11.25
N ARG A 495 28.63 -14.08 -11.20
CA ARG A 495 27.95 -15.37 -10.99
C ARG A 495 26.68 -15.41 -11.83
N ARG A 496 26.45 -16.53 -12.51
CA ARG A 496 25.30 -16.74 -13.37
C ARG A 496 24.73 -18.12 -13.12
N THR A 497 23.44 -18.19 -12.87
CA THR A 497 22.72 -19.43 -12.60
C THR A 497 21.46 -19.46 -13.45
N MET A 498 21.21 -20.56 -14.16
CA MET A 498 20.07 -20.72 -15.08
C MET A 498 19.38 -22.05 -14.78
N LYS A 499 18.16 -22.01 -14.27
CA LYS A 499 17.35 -23.20 -14.00
C LYS A 499 16.48 -23.51 -15.21
N LEU A 500 16.72 -24.66 -15.84
CA LEU A 500 15.92 -25.13 -16.96
C LEU A 500 14.94 -26.19 -16.49
N VAL A 501 13.74 -26.20 -17.08
CA VAL A 501 12.80 -27.31 -16.99
C VAL A 501 12.73 -27.97 -18.35
N ARG A 502 13.01 -29.28 -18.40
CA ARG A 502 13.03 -30.07 -19.63
C ARG A 502 11.79 -30.96 -19.72
N THR A 503 11.23 -31.07 -20.93
CA THR A 503 10.13 -31.97 -21.24
C THR A 503 10.41 -32.60 -22.61
N GLY A 504 10.94 -33.82 -22.60
CA GLY A 504 11.51 -34.43 -23.81
C GLY A 504 12.70 -33.64 -24.34
N SER A 505 12.67 -33.25 -25.62
CA SER A 505 13.69 -32.41 -26.26
C SER A 505 13.48 -30.91 -26.06
N ALA A 506 12.33 -30.49 -25.53
CA ALA A 506 12.03 -29.09 -25.26
C ALA A 506 12.60 -28.67 -23.90
N ALA A 507 13.09 -27.44 -23.80
CA ALA A 507 13.54 -26.84 -22.56
C ALA A 507 12.98 -25.42 -22.45
N ARG A 508 12.62 -25.01 -21.22
CA ARG A 508 12.21 -23.63 -20.91
C ARG A 508 12.97 -23.11 -19.69
N LEU A 509 13.17 -21.80 -19.64
CA LEU A 509 13.79 -21.16 -18.49
C LEU A 509 12.76 -20.99 -17.37
N ASP A 510 13.09 -21.49 -16.18
CA ASP A 510 12.21 -21.47 -15.01
C ASP A 510 12.67 -20.44 -13.97
N GLY A 511 13.98 -20.16 -13.96
CA GLY A 511 14.57 -19.13 -13.12
C GLY A 511 15.99 -18.82 -13.54
N PHE A 512 16.47 -17.63 -13.19
CA PHE A 512 17.85 -17.23 -13.39
C PHE A 512 18.35 -16.28 -12.31
N LEU A 513 19.68 -16.20 -12.19
CA LEU A 513 20.39 -15.18 -11.43
C LEU A 513 21.57 -14.67 -12.24
N LEU A 514 21.71 -13.34 -12.32
CA LEU A 514 22.80 -12.61 -12.95
C LEU A 514 23.45 -11.72 -11.89
N ALA A 515 24.72 -11.95 -11.56
CA ALA A 515 25.46 -11.18 -10.58
C ALA A 515 26.77 -10.65 -11.18
N GLY A 516 27.15 -9.42 -10.80
CA GLY A 516 28.31 -8.70 -11.31
C GLY A 516 28.07 -8.04 -12.67
N ASP A 517 27.31 -8.67 -13.54
CA ASP A 517 26.85 -8.11 -14.82
C ASP A 517 25.40 -8.54 -15.11
N THR A 518 24.49 -7.57 -15.06
CA THR A 518 23.05 -7.73 -15.33
C THR A 518 22.65 -7.28 -16.74
N SER A 519 23.62 -6.94 -17.62
CA SER A 519 23.33 -6.42 -18.96
C SER A 519 22.49 -7.36 -19.83
N ALA A 520 22.49 -8.66 -19.52
CA ALA A 520 21.70 -9.69 -20.19
C ALA A 520 20.21 -9.71 -19.78
N GLU A 521 19.78 -8.86 -18.84
CA GLU A 521 18.40 -8.80 -18.32
C GLU A 521 17.35 -8.83 -19.44
N ALA A 522 17.47 -7.94 -20.43
CA ALA A 522 16.41 -7.69 -21.41
C ALA A 522 16.00 -8.94 -22.20
N TRP A 523 16.95 -9.80 -22.57
CA TRP A 523 16.65 -11.00 -23.36
C TRP A 523 16.38 -12.22 -22.48
N ILE A 524 17.08 -12.39 -21.35
CA ILE A 524 16.86 -13.53 -20.44
C ILE A 524 15.50 -13.44 -19.73
N LYS A 525 15.13 -12.24 -19.25
CA LYS A 525 13.84 -12.00 -18.59
C LYS A 525 12.67 -12.29 -19.54
N THR A 526 12.81 -11.92 -20.81
CA THR A 526 11.82 -12.22 -21.86
C THR A 526 11.70 -13.72 -22.12
N LEU A 527 12.82 -14.45 -22.23
CA LEU A 527 12.80 -15.92 -22.36
C LEU A 527 12.02 -16.60 -21.22
N LEU A 528 12.23 -16.16 -19.98
CA LEU A 528 11.55 -16.69 -18.80
C LEU A 528 10.07 -16.33 -18.72
N GLN A 529 9.73 -15.05 -18.87
CA GLN A 529 8.37 -14.56 -18.64
C GLN A 529 7.40 -14.97 -19.75
N ASP A 530 7.88 -15.00 -20.98
CA ASP A 530 7.09 -15.37 -22.15
C ASP A 530 7.16 -16.88 -22.42
N SER A 531 7.85 -17.65 -21.56
CA SER A 531 8.02 -19.10 -21.65
C SER A 531 8.53 -19.57 -23.02
N LEU A 532 9.48 -18.82 -23.59
CA LEU A 532 10.03 -19.11 -24.92
C LEU A 532 10.91 -20.36 -24.90
N PRO A 533 11.00 -21.09 -26.03
CA PRO A 533 11.89 -22.26 -26.14
C PRO A 533 13.35 -21.89 -25.87
N ALA A 534 13.99 -22.65 -24.98
CA ALA A 534 15.37 -22.41 -24.52
C ALA A 534 16.35 -23.53 -24.93
N GLN A 535 15.89 -24.59 -25.59
CA GLN A 535 16.72 -25.77 -25.92
C GLN A 535 17.92 -25.44 -26.83
N SER A 536 17.80 -24.42 -27.69
CA SER A 536 18.87 -24.01 -28.60
C SER A 536 19.98 -23.21 -27.92
N TYR A 537 19.74 -22.65 -26.73
CA TYR A 537 20.73 -21.83 -26.04
C TYR A 537 21.78 -22.69 -25.33
N GLY A 538 21.37 -23.71 -24.58
CA GLY A 538 22.29 -24.51 -23.75
C GLY A 538 23.19 -23.61 -22.88
N ARG A 539 24.53 -23.79 -22.98
CA ARG A 539 25.52 -22.95 -22.27
C ARG A 539 25.54 -21.48 -22.69
N LEU A 540 24.95 -21.12 -23.84
CA LEU A 540 24.87 -19.73 -24.30
C LEU A 540 24.03 -18.86 -23.36
N LEU A 541 23.17 -19.44 -22.53
CA LEU A 541 22.46 -18.71 -21.46
C LEU A 541 23.42 -18.05 -20.45
N LEU A 542 24.65 -18.57 -20.32
CA LEU A 542 25.65 -18.06 -19.38
C LEU A 542 26.48 -16.91 -19.97
N VAL A 543 26.33 -16.58 -21.26
CA VAL A 543 27.13 -15.55 -21.94
C VAL A 543 26.75 -14.15 -21.47
N PRO A 544 27.73 -13.30 -21.07
CA PRO A 544 27.47 -11.93 -20.70
C PRO A 544 27.16 -11.01 -21.87
N GLY A 545 26.54 -9.86 -21.56
CA GLY A 545 26.19 -8.85 -22.55
C GLY A 545 24.69 -8.73 -22.87
N SER A 546 24.34 -7.55 -23.38
CA SER A 546 22.98 -7.17 -23.74
C SER A 546 22.48 -7.77 -25.06
N LYS A 547 23.39 -8.29 -25.90
CA LYS A 547 23.04 -8.94 -27.16
C LYS A 547 22.78 -10.43 -26.95
N ALA A 548 21.58 -10.89 -27.31
CA ALA A 548 21.25 -12.31 -27.26
C ALA A 548 22.15 -13.11 -28.23
N PRO A 549 22.68 -14.28 -27.81
CA PRO A 549 23.58 -15.09 -28.64
C PRO A 549 22.84 -15.90 -29.72
N VAL A 550 21.53 -16.07 -29.55
CA VAL A 550 20.60 -16.65 -30.53
C VAL A 550 19.52 -15.60 -30.76
N GLU A 551 18.99 -15.50 -31.98
CA GLU A 551 17.84 -14.63 -32.23
C GLU A 551 16.68 -15.04 -31.31
N VAL A 552 16.29 -14.13 -30.42
CA VAL A 552 15.05 -14.27 -29.67
C VAL A 552 13.93 -14.11 -30.71
N ALA A 553 13.07 -15.13 -30.84
CA ALA A 553 11.99 -15.17 -31.82
C ALA A 553 11.23 -13.83 -31.88
N ASP A 554 10.77 -13.43 -33.07
CA ASP A 554 10.13 -12.12 -33.33
C ASP A 554 8.96 -11.78 -32.38
N ALA A 555 8.35 -12.79 -31.73
CA ALA A 555 7.36 -12.63 -30.67
C ALA A 555 7.85 -11.74 -29.49
N ALA A 556 9.13 -11.79 -29.13
CA ALA A 556 9.71 -10.94 -28.08
C ALA A 556 9.77 -9.46 -28.46
N LYS A 557 9.85 -9.13 -29.76
CA LYS A 557 9.90 -7.76 -30.27
C LYS A 557 8.53 -7.08 -30.31
N GLN A 558 7.45 -7.84 -30.14
CA GLN A 558 6.06 -7.37 -30.26
C GLN A 558 5.36 -7.17 -28.91
N ARG A 559 6.09 -7.18 -27.79
CA ARG A 559 5.48 -6.99 -26.47
C ARG A 559 5.11 -5.52 -26.25
N GLY A 560 3.81 -5.24 -26.32
CA GLY A 560 3.26 -3.94 -25.96
C GLY A 560 3.24 -3.70 -24.44
N ARG A 561 3.20 -2.44 -24.03
CA ARG A 561 3.01 -2.05 -22.64
C ARG A 561 1.63 -2.52 -22.17
N GLN A 562 1.56 -3.19 -21.01
CA GLN A 562 0.28 -3.60 -20.45
C GLN A 562 -0.56 -2.38 -20.05
N VAL A 563 -1.77 -2.28 -20.60
CA VAL A 563 -2.74 -1.21 -20.29
C VAL A 563 -3.83 -1.72 -19.35
N CYS A 564 -4.36 -2.92 -19.57
CA CYS A 564 -5.37 -3.55 -18.70
C CYS A 564 -4.80 -4.78 -17.98
N THR A 565 -4.65 -4.68 -16.67
CA THR A 565 -4.10 -5.75 -15.82
C THR A 565 -5.07 -6.92 -15.57
N CYS A 566 -6.40 -6.67 -15.59
CA CYS A 566 -7.40 -7.72 -15.37
C CYS A 566 -7.39 -8.79 -16.46
N PHE A 567 -7.31 -8.38 -17.72
CA PHE A 567 -7.36 -9.26 -18.88
C PHE A 567 -6.05 -9.29 -19.66
N ASN A 568 -4.98 -8.75 -19.08
CA ASN A 568 -3.64 -8.70 -19.68
C ASN A 568 -3.61 -8.09 -21.10
N VAL A 569 -4.32 -6.97 -21.30
CA VAL A 569 -4.38 -6.30 -22.61
C VAL A 569 -3.28 -5.26 -22.75
N THR A 570 -2.57 -5.28 -23.88
CA THR A 570 -1.45 -4.37 -24.21
C THR A 570 -1.88 -3.21 -25.11
N ASP A 571 -1.09 -2.15 -25.14
CA ASP A 571 -1.25 -1.02 -26.07
C ASP A 571 -1.18 -1.43 -27.56
N ILE A 572 -0.35 -2.41 -27.90
CA ILE A 572 -0.28 -2.97 -29.26
C ILE A 572 -1.58 -3.68 -29.62
N ALA A 573 -2.12 -4.53 -28.73
CA ALA A 573 -3.42 -5.19 -28.96
C ALA A 573 -4.56 -4.17 -29.09
N ILE A 574 -4.53 -3.12 -28.28
CA ILE A 574 -5.48 -2.01 -28.36
C ILE A 574 -5.35 -1.29 -29.70
N SER A 575 -4.14 -0.93 -30.11
CA SER A 575 -3.89 -0.23 -31.37
C SER A 575 -4.31 -1.06 -32.58
N GLY A 576 -4.04 -2.37 -32.55
CA GLY A 576 -4.50 -3.32 -33.57
C GLY A 576 -6.02 -3.38 -33.65
N CYS A 577 -6.71 -3.52 -32.51
CA CYS A 577 -8.18 -3.50 -32.47
C CYS A 577 -8.76 -2.15 -32.95
N LEU A 578 -8.13 -1.04 -32.57
CA LEU A 578 -8.60 0.31 -32.94
C LEU A 578 -8.40 0.64 -34.43
N ALA A 579 -7.47 -0.02 -35.12
CA ALA A 579 -7.24 0.15 -36.55
C ALA A 579 -8.49 -0.21 -37.39
N ASP A 580 -9.23 -1.23 -36.93
CA ASP A 580 -10.44 -1.74 -37.59
C ASP A 580 -11.73 -1.07 -37.08
N CYS A 581 -11.66 -0.31 -35.98
CA CYS A 581 -12.82 0.32 -35.36
C CYS A 581 -13.19 1.66 -36.04
N ARG A 582 -14.48 1.84 -36.36
CA ARG A 582 -15.06 3.07 -36.94
C ARG A 582 -16.07 3.71 -35.99
N GLY A 583 -16.40 4.99 -36.22
CA GLY A 583 -17.41 5.74 -35.47
C GLY A 583 -16.82 6.71 -34.43
N SER A 584 -17.67 7.16 -33.50
CA SER A 584 -17.29 8.09 -32.43
C SER A 584 -16.35 7.44 -31.41
N ASP A 585 -15.68 8.26 -30.59
CA ASP A 585 -14.82 7.78 -29.50
C ASP A 585 -15.54 6.78 -28.59
N ASP A 586 -16.80 7.04 -28.24
CA ASP A 586 -17.59 6.17 -27.37
C ASP A 586 -17.94 4.83 -28.05
N SER A 587 -18.29 4.84 -29.34
CA SER A 587 -18.55 3.62 -30.10
C SER A 587 -17.27 2.77 -30.27
N ARG A 588 -16.13 3.42 -30.54
CA ARG A 588 -14.83 2.75 -30.67
C ARG A 588 -14.37 2.17 -29.33
N LEU A 589 -14.59 2.89 -28.22
CA LEU A 589 -14.33 2.38 -26.88
C LEU A 589 -15.21 1.16 -26.55
N ALA A 590 -16.50 1.21 -26.88
CA ALA A 590 -17.41 0.08 -26.68
C ALA A 590 -16.99 -1.15 -27.51
N ALA A 591 -16.57 -0.96 -28.77
CA ALA A 591 -16.05 -2.04 -29.61
C ALA A 591 -14.77 -2.66 -29.02
N LEU A 592 -13.84 -1.82 -28.56
CA LEU A 592 -12.62 -2.25 -27.87
C LEU A 592 -12.93 -3.05 -26.60
N GLN A 593 -13.90 -2.59 -25.79
CA GLN A 593 -14.37 -3.27 -24.59
C GLN A 593 -15.02 -4.61 -24.90
N ALA A 594 -15.82 -4.70 -25.97
CA ALA A 594 -16.44 -5.94 -26.40
C ALA A 594 -15.41 -6.98 -26.88
N SER A 595 -14.39 -6.53 -27.63
CA SER A 595 -13.37 -7.40 -28.21
C SER A 595 -12.33 -7.88 -27.19
N LEU A 596 -11.72 -6.95 -26.44
CA LEU A 596 -10.58 -7.24 -25.56
C LEU A 596 -10.97 -7.35 -24.08
N LYS A 597 -12.24 -7.11 -23.72
CA LYS A 597 -12.75 -7.02 -22.34
C LYS A 597 -12.08 -5.93 -21.48
N CYS A 598 -11.12 -5.16 -22.01
CA CYS A 598 -10.39 -4.17 -21.22
C CYS A 598 -11.35 -3.06 -20.74
N GLY A 599 -11.32 -2.74 -19.45
CA GLY A 599 -12.16 -1.70 -18.87
C GLY A 599 -13.56 -2.15 -18.43
N THR A 600 -13.89 -3.45 -18.53
CA THR A 600 -15.21 -3.97 -18.11
C THR A 600 -15.23 -4.60 -16.72
N ASN A 601 -14.05 -4.90 -16.14
CA ASN A 601 -13.94 -5.52 -14.81
C ASN A 601 -13.75 -4.48 -13.69
N CYS A 602 -12.53 -3.97 -13.50
CA CYS A 602 -12.25 -2.96 -12.46
C CYS A 602 -12.43 -1.50 -12.93
N GLY A 603 -12.54 -1.28 -14.24
CA GLY A 603 -12.62 0.06 -14.85
C GLY A 603 -11.34 0.92 -14.76
N SER A 604 -10.27 0.47 -14.12
CA SER A 604 -9.08 1.30 -13.83
C SER A 604 -8.35 1.79 -15.08
N CYS A 605 -8.38 1.02 -16.16
CA CYS A 605 -7.74 1.38 -17.43
C CYS A 605 -8.58 2.33 -18.30
N ILE A 606 -9.86 2.59 -17.97
CA ILE A 606 -10.77 3.40 -18.81
C ILE A 606 -10.19 4.77 -19.20
N PRO A 607 -9.58 5.57 -18.30
CA PRO A 607 -9.02 6.86 -18.69
C PRO A 607 -7.93 6.75 -19.76
N GLU A 608 -7.06 5.73 -19.65
CA GLU A 608 -6.00 5.48 -20.61
C GLU A 608 -6.56 4.94 -21.93
N LEU A 609 -7.56 4.05 -21.88
CA LEU A 609 -8.28 3.58 -23.07
C LEU A 609 -8.88 4.77 -23.84
N LYS A 610 -9.53 5.71 -23.14
CA LYS A 610 -10.07 6.94 -23.76
C LYS A 610 -8.98 7.80 -24.41
N ARG A 611 -7.80 7.90 -23.78
CA ARG A 611 -6.66 8.63 -24.34
C ARG A 611 -6.14 7.96 -25.61
N LEU A 612 -5.99 6.63 -25.61
CA LEU A 612 -5.56 5.86 -26.78
C LEU A 612 -6.57 5.94 -27.92
N VAL A 613 -7.87 5.85 -27.63
CA VAL A 613 -8.94 6.03 -28.62
C VAL A 613 -8.83 7.40 -29.31
N ARG A 614 -8.62 8.48 -28.54
CA ARG A 614 -8.46 9.84 -29.07
C ARG A 614 -7.16 10.03 -29.86
N ALA A 615 -6.09 9.36 -29.43
CA ALA A 615 -4.78 9.45 -30.09
C ALA A 615 -4.74 8.67 -31.42
N THR A 616 -5.50 7.59 -31.55
CA THR A 616 -5.57 6.78 -32.77
C THR A 616 -6.62 7.36 -33.71
N ALA A 617 -6.19 7.92 -34.85
CA ALA A 617 -7.07 8.47 -35.87
C ALA A 617 -8.14 7.45 -36.31
N ALA A 618 -9.39 7.91 -36.44
CA ALA A 618 -10.47 7.07 -36.94
C ALA A 618 -10.26 6.80 -38.45
N THR A 619 -10.36 5.53 -38.86
CA THR A 619 -10.30 5.17 -40.28
C THR A 619 -11.53 5.73 -40.98
N ALA A 620 -11.33 6.71 -41.88
CA ALA A 620 -12.42 7.35 -42.63
C ALA A 620 -13.27 6.29 -43.35
N ALA A 621 -14.60 6.39 -43.22
CA ALA A 621 -15.52 5.53 -43.96
C ALA A 621 -15.18 5.63 -45.45
N ALA A 622 -14.96 4.49 -46.11
CA ALA A 622 -14.90 4.48 -47.57
C ALA A 622 -16.28 4.95 -48.06
N ALA A 623 -16.28 6.03 -48.84
CA ALA A 623 -17.47 6.66 -49.38
C ALA A 623 -18.24 5.73 -50.33
#